data_AF-A0A355S6D4-F1
#
_entry.id   AF-A0A355S6D4-F1
#
_cell.length_a   1.000
_cell.length_b   1.000
_cell.length_c   1.000
_cell.angle_alpha   90.00
_cell.angle_beta   90.00
_cell.angle_gamma   90.00
#
_symmetry.space_group_name_H-M   'P 1'
#
loop_
_entity.id
_entity.type
_entity.pdbx_description
1 polymer ?
#
loop_
_entity_poly.entity_id
_entity_poly.type
_entity_poly.pdbx_seq_one_letter_code
_entity_poly.pdbx_strand_id
1 'polypeptide(L)'
;MKLLLVSLVALLGVSFSLSAKPLKVYLLVGQSNMQGHAAERTLGHLGMDSKTVPLLKVIQNADGSAKVHDQIWISSIEVAEESGVKEGKLTVGYGAGGRDPKIGPELTFGITMQKYVGEPILLIKTSWGGKSLNTDFRPP
;
A
#
# COMPACT_ATOMS: atom_id res chain seq x y z
N MET A 1 32.71 31.64 -29.39
CA MET A 1 31.52 30.97 -29.99
C MET A 1 31.77 29.51 -30.38
N LYS A 2 32.80 29.15 -31.16
CA LYS A 2 33.04 27.74 -31.55
C LYS A 2 33.30 26.76 -30.39
N LEU A 3 34.04 27.16 -29.35
CA LEU A 3 34.26 26.31 -28.16
C LEU A 3 32.99 26.10 -27.31
N LEU A 4 32.09 27.10 -27.25
CA LEU A 4 30.80 26.99 -26.57
C LEU A 4 29.84 26.03 -27.30
N LEU A 5 29.90 26.01 -28.64
CA LEU A 5 29.07 25.13 -29.46
C LEU A 5 29.47 23.65 -29.33
N VAL A 6 30.77 23.36 -29.19
CA VAL A 6 31.28 21.98 -28.99
C VAL A 6 30.91 21.43 -27.62
N SER A 7 30.89 22.28 -26.58
CA SER A 7 30.49 21.86 -25.22
C SER A 7 29.00 21.51 -25.13
N LEU A 8 28.14 22.20 -25.88
CA LEU A 8 26.69 21.95 -25.89
C LEU A 8 26.32 20.64 -26.59
N VAL A 9 27.07 20.24 -27.63
CA VAL A 9 26.87 18.97 -28.35
C VAL A 9 27.33 17.77 -27.52
N ALA A 10 28.37 17.94 -26.68
CA ALA A 10 28.83 16.88 -25.78
C ALA A 10 27.83 16.53 -24.67
N LEU A 11 27.02 17.50 -24.20
CA LEU A 11 25.95 17.24 -23.21
C LEU A 11 24.72 16.54 -23.80
N LEU A 12 24.49 16.63 -25.12
CA LEU A 12 23.36 15.97 -25.80
C LEU A 12 23.61 14.48 -26.08
N GLY A 13 24.85 14.00 -25.93
CA GLY A 13 25.23 12.61 -26.20
C GLY A 13 25.09 11.65 -25.01
N VAL A 14 24.80 12.14 -23.81
CA VAL A 14 24.70 11.31 -22.60
C VAL A 14 23.24 10.92 -22.34
N SER A 15 22.73 9.99 -23.14
CA SER A 15 21.45 9.33 -22.86
C SER A 15 21.65 8.34 -21.72
N PHE A 16 21.35 8.74 -20.48
CA PHE A 16 21.20 7.79 -19.38
C PHE A 16 19.94 6.95 -19.63
N SER A 17 20.10 5.68 -19.95
CA SER A 17 18.99 4.73 -19.92
C SER A 17 18.60 4.48 -18.46
N LEU A 18 17.61 5.22 -17.98
CA LEU A 18 16.98 4.94 -16.69
C LEU A 18 16.13 3.66 -16.84
N SER A 19 16.75 2.50 -16.59
CA SER A 19 16.01 1.25 -16.50
C SER A 19 15.28 1.21 -15.17
N ALA A 20 13.94 1.24 -15.20
CA ALA A 20 13.14 1.08 -14.01
C ALA A 20 13.40 -0.30 -13.40
N LYS A 21 13.67 -0.35 -12.10
CA LYS A 21 13.78 -1.62 -11.39
C LYS A 21 12.44 -2.37 -11.44
N PRO A 22 12.45 -3.71 -11.43
CA PRO A 22 11.22 -4.49 -11.40
C PRO A 22 10.36 -4.13 -10.18
N LEU A 23 9.10 -3.78 -10.41
CA LEU A 23 8.14 -3.48 -9.36
C LEU A 23 7.95 -4.70 -8.45
N LYS A 24 7.98 -4.48 -7.13
CA LYS A 24 7.63 -5.51 -6.16
C LYS A 24 6.12 -5.54 -5.95
N VAL A 25 5.52 -6.69 -6.24
CA VAL A 25 4.09 -6.93 -6.12
C VAL A 25 3.85 -7.97 -5.03
N TYR A 26 2.95 -7.67 -4.09
CA TYR A 26 2.56 -8.58 -3.01
C TYR A 26 1.08 -8.93 -3.13
N LEU A 27 0.77 -10.23 -3.12
CA LEU A 27 -0.60 -10.73 -3.13
C LEU A 27 -1.06 -10.96 -1.69
N LEU A 28 -2.11 -10.26 -1.28
CA LEU A 28 -2.73 -10.37 0.03
C LEU A 28 -4.05 -11.13 -0.11
N VAL A 29 -4.00 -12.44 0.11
CA VAL A 29 -5.11 -13.36 -0.17
C VAL A 29 -5.60 -13.97 1.14
N GLY A 30 -6.92 -14.14 1.27
CA GLY A 30 -7.51 -14.83 2.42
C GLY A 30 -8.97 -14.45 2.66
N GLN A 31 -9.44 -14.74 3.86
CA GLN A 31 -10.82 -14.44 4.27
C GLN A 31 -10.91 -13.16 5.14
N SER A 32 -11.88 -13.10 6.07
CA SER A 32 -12.23 -11.92 6.88
C SER A 32 -11.05 -11.26 7.60
N ASN A 33 -10.09 -12.03 8.14
CA ASN A 33 -8.93 -11.47 8.83
C ASN A 33 -7.92 -10.80 7.87
N MET A 34 -7.77 -11.31 6.65
CA MET A 34 -6.98 -10.64 5.60
C MET A 34 -7.74 -9.44 5.03
N GLN A 35 -9.06 -9.56 4.89
CA GLN A 35 -9.92 -8.44 4.50
C GLN A 35 -9.82 -7.29 5.50
N GLY A 36 -9.68 -7.59 6.79
CA GLY A 36 -9.44 -6.59 7.83
C GLY A 36 -10.72 -6.03 8.43
N HIS A 37 -10.93 -6.27 9.72
CA HIS A 37 -12.14 -5.85 10.44
C HIS A 37 -11.84 -4.91 11.62
N ALA A 38 -10.58 -4.54 11.82
CA ALA A 38 -10.22 -3.55 12.82
C ALA A 38 -10.68 -2.17 12.35
N ALA A 39 -11.41 -1.45 13.20
CA ALA A 39 -11.83 -0.09 12.87
C ALA A 39 -10.66 0.88 12.97
N GLU A 40 -10.57 1.88 12.11
CA GLU A 40 -9.50 2.89 12.14
C GLU A 40 -9.29 3.50 13.53
N ARG A 41 -10.39 3.80 14.24
CA ARG A 41 -10.34 4.34 15.62
C ARG A 41 -9.53 3.50 16.60
N THR A 42 -9.35 2.19 16.35
CA THR A 42 -8.56 1.34 17.23
C THR A 42 -7.06 1.62 17.14
N LEU A 43 -6.59 2.29 16.07
CA LEU A 43 -5.17 2.67 15.92
C LEU A 43 -4.66 3.50 17.10
N GLY A 44 -5.52 4.31 17.74
CA GLY A 44 -5.13 5.06 18.94
C GLY A 44 -4.59 4.19 20.08
N HIS A 45 -4.96 2.92 20.14
CA HIS A 45 -4.46 1.98 21.15
C HIS A 45 -2.96 1.69 20.99
N LEU A 46 -2.40 1.84 19.78
CA LEU A 46 -0.95 1.75 19.55
C LEU A 46 -0.18 2.85 20.30
N GLY A 47 -0.84 3.95 20.68
CA GLY A 47 -0.24 5.03 21.46
C GLY A 47 -0.05 4.68 22.95
N MET A 48 -0.67 3.60 23.44
CA MET A 48 -0.64 3.22 24.85
C MET A 48 0.58 2.37 25.24
N ASP A 49 1.28 1.79 24.27
CA ASP A 49 2.53 1.05 24.48
C ASP A 49 3.68 1.76 23.75
N SER A 50 4.77 2.07 24.48
CA SER A 50 5.95 2.75 23.92
C SER A 50 6.57 1.99 22.75
N LYS A 51 6.40 0.68 22.67
CA LYS A 51 6.87 -0.17 21.56
C LYS A 51 6.08 0.05 20.27
N THR A 52 4.80 0.43 20.36
CA THR A 52 3.93 0.62 19.21
C THR A 52 3.72 2.09 18.82
N VAL A 53 4.11 3.03 19.68
CA VAL A 53 4.11 4.47 19.36
C VAL A 53 4.85 4.80 18.04
N PRO A 54 6.03 4.22 17.74
CA PRO A 54 6.70 4.47 16.46
C PRO A 54 5.88 4.01 15.25
N LEU A 55 5.10 2.93 15.40
CA LEU A 55 4.21 2.43 14.35
C LEU A 55 3.02 3.38 14.14
N LEU A 56 2.43 3.90 15.23
CA LEU A 56 1.36 4.88 15.12
C LEU A 56 1.80 6.14 14.35
N LYS A 57 3.02 6.63 14.64
CA LYS A 57 3.62 7.80 13.98
C LYS A 57 3.87 7.64 12.48
N VAL A 58 4.01 6.40 11.99
CA VAL A 58 4.13 6.18 10.54
C VAL A 58 2.77 6.04 9.86
N ILE A 59 1.72 5.69 10.61
CA ILE A 59 0.35 5.53 10.10
C ILE A 59 -0.42 6.86 10.10
N GLN A 60 -0.15 7.76 11.05
CA GLN A 60 -0.89 9.01 11.22
C GLN A 60 0.00 10.24 10.98
N ASN A 61 -0.63 11.32 10.54
CA ASN A 61 -0.05 12.66 10.57
C ASN A 61 -0.04 13.20 12.01
N ALA A 62 0.62 14.35 12.22
CA ALA A 62 0.74 14.97 13.53
C ALA A 62 -0.61 15.39 14.15
N ASP A 63 -1.63 15.63 13.31
CA ASP A 63 -3.01 15.94 13.73
C ASP A 63 -3.87 14.69 14.02
N GLY A 64 -3.30 13.49 13.89
CA GLY A 64 -3.98 12.22 14.10
C GLY A 64 -4.74 11.69 12.87
N SER A 65 -4.80 12.44 11.76
CA SER A 65 -5.40 11.96 10.51
C SER A 65 -4.57 10.83 9.90
N ALA A 66 -5.23 9.92 9.19
CA ALA A 66 -4.55 8.84 8.48
C ALA A 66 -3.61 9.40 7.39
N LYS A 67 -2.38 8.88 7.37
CA LYS A 67 -1.38 9.24 6.37
C LYS A 67 -1.65 8.49 5.06
N VAL A 68 -1.40 9.16 3.94
CA VAL A 68 -1.36 8.55 2.61
C VAL A 68 0.10 8.24 2.26
N HIS A 69 0.36 7.02 1.80
CA HIS A 69 1.71 6.56 1.44
C HIS A 69 1.89 6.53 -0.08
N ASP A 70 2.49 7.58 -0.64
CA ASP A 70 2.63 7.78 -2.09
C ASP A 70 3.46 6.72 -2.82
N GLN A 71 4.33 6.00 -2.11
CA GLN A 71 5.17 4.94 -2.69
C GLN A 71 4.53 3.55 -2.60
N ILE A 72 3.27 3.47 -2.16
CA ILE A 72 2.56 2.20 -2.00
C ILE A 72 1.25 2.30 -2.76
N TRP A 73 1.13 1.52 -3.83
CA TRP A 73 -0.12 1.34 -4.54
C TRP A 73 -0.87 0.14 -3.97
N ILE A 74 -2.19 0.20 -4.00
CA ILE A 74 -3.05 -0.92 -3.62
C ILE A 74 -4.24 -1.02 -4.57
N SER A 75 -4.56 -2.24 -4.96
CA SER A 75 -5.81 -2.64 -5.59
C SER A 75 -6.45 -3.70 -4.71
N SER A 76 -7.67 -3.45 -4.21
CA SER A 76 -8.36 -4.32 -3.25
C SER A 76 -9.77 -4.60 -3.71
N ILE A 77 -10.23 -5.83 -3.54
CA ILE A 77 -11.65 -6.17 -3.75
C ILE A 77 -12.51 -5.30 -2.80
N GLU A 78 -13.51 -4.64 -3.36
CA GLU A 78 -14.55 -3.89 -2.63
C GLU A 78 -15.89 -4.09 -3.33
N VAL A 79 -16.77 -4.89 -2.72
CA VAL A 79 -18.03 -5.30 -3.32
C VAL A 79 -19.07 -4.19 -3.36
N ALA A 80 -18.86 -3.11 -2.59
CA ALA A 80 -19.71 -1.93 -2.62
C ALA A 80 -19.43 -1.00 -3.81
N GLU A 81 -18.25 -1.10 -4.43
CA GLU A 81 -17.91 -0.33 -5.62
C GLU A 81 -18.48 -1.00 -6.87
N GLU A 82 -18.94 -0.22 -7.85
CA GLU A 82 -19.49 -0.74 -9.11
C GLU A 82 -18.46 -1.58 -9.88
N SER A 83 -17.19 -1.18 -9.83
CA SER A 83 -16.06 -1.91 -10.41
C SER A 83 -15.73 -3.22 -9.68
N GLY A 84 -16.24 -3.41 -8.46
CA GLY A 84 -15.84 -4.49 -7.55
C GLY A 84 -14.44 -4.32 -6.94
N VAL A 85 -13.75 -3.21 -7.20
CA VAL A 85 -12.36 -2.98 -6.80
C VAL A 85 -12.16 -1.52 -6.36
N LYS A 86 -11.50 -1.34 -5.22
CA LYS A 86 -11.00 -0.05 -4.74
C LYS A 86 -9.49 0.04 -4.96
N GLU A 87 -9.07 1.09 -5.65
CA GLU A 87 -7.66 1.31 -6.01
C GLU A 87 -7.14 2.65 -5.50
N GLY A 88 -5.85 2.75 -5.26
CA GLY A 88 -5.22 4.03 -4.91
C GLY A 88 -3.89 3.89 -4.18
N LYS A 89 -3.56 4.92 -3.41
CA LYS A 89 -2.40 4.94 -2.52
C LYS A 89 -2.78 4.33 -1.18
N LEU A 90 -1.85 3.58 -0.57
CA LEU A 90 -2.13 2.96 0.72
C LEU A 90 -2.41 4.02 1.79
N THR A 91 -3.55 3.85 2.42
CA THR A 91 -3.98 4.55 3.64
C THR A 91 -4.99 3.63 4.36
N VAL A 92 -5.68 4.14 5.38
CA VAL A 92 -6.77 3.42 6.04
C VAL A 92 -7.96 3.21 5.11
N GLY A 93 -8.90 2.33 5.47
CA GLY A 93 -10.15 2.17 4.70
C GLY A 93 -10.06 1.24 3.50
N TYR A 94 -9.01 0.42 3.41
CA TYR A 94 -8.97 -0.77 2.54
C TYR A 94 -9.42 -2.04 3.26
N GLY A 95 -9.90 -1.94 4.50
CA GLY A 95 -10.52 -3.03 5.25
C GLY A 95 -11.91 -3.41 4.73
N ALA A 96 -12.60 -4.31 5.44
CA ALA A 96 -13.98 -4.69 5.13
C ALA A 96 -14.94 -3.50 5.23
N GLY A 97 -15.86 -3.37 4.26
CA GLY A 97 -16.91 -2.36 4.26
C GLY A 97 -17.76 -2.33 5.55
N GLY A 98 -18.50 -1.23 5.75
CA GLY A 98 -19.31 -0.99 6.93
C GLY A 98 -19.47 0.50 7.22
N ARG A 99 -19.97 0.84 8.41
CA ARG A 99 -20.21 2.24 8.80
C ARG A 99 -18.94 3.06 9.02
N ASP A 100 -17.87 2.41 9.48
CA ASP A 100 -16.59 3.05 9.80
C ASP A 100 -15.49 2.51 8.87
N PRO A 101 -14.48 3.33 8.51
CA PRO A 101 -13.28 2.86 7.85
C PRO A 101 -12.61 1.75 8.66
N LYS A 102 -12.27 0.67 7.98
CA LYS A 102 -11.54 -0.45 8.58
C LYS A 102 -10.17 -0.63 7.96
N ILE A 103 -9.33 -1.33 8.67
CA ILE A 103 -7.98 -1.70 8.27
C ILE A 103 -7.81 -3.22 8.39
N GLY A 104 -7.00 -3.77 7.52
CA GLY A 104 -6.44 -5.10 7.65
C GLY A 104 -4.92 -5.07 7.76
N PRO A 105 -4.27 -6.23 7.60
CA PRO A 105 -2.82 -6.32 7.63
C PRO A 105 -2.15 -5.55 6.49
N GLU A 106 -2.87 -5.16 5.43
CA GLU A 106 -2.31 -4.41 4.29
C GLU A 106 -1.62 -3.12 4.72
N LEU A 107 -2.16 -2.44 5.74
CA LEU A 107 -1.67 -1.14 6.17
C LEU A 107 -0.25 -1.25 6.71
N THR A 108 -0.05 -2.03 7.77
CA THR A 108 1.27 -2.16 8.41
C THR A 108 2.22 -3.00 7.58
N PHE A 109 1.73 -4.00 6.84
CA PHE A 109 2.55 -4.78 5.94
C PHE A 109 3.11 -3.91 4.82
N GLY A 110 2.27 -3.13 4.13
CA GLY A 110 2.69 -2.26 3.04
C GLY A 110 3.72 -1.24 3.50
N ILE A 111 3.47 -0.55 4.62
CA ILE A 111 4.39 0.44 5.19
C ILE A 111 5.75 -0.20 5.52
N THR A 112 5.73 -1.37 6.14
CA THR A 112 6.97 -2.07 6.54
C THR A 112 7.74 -2.55 5.33
N MET A 113 7.07 -3.17 4.36
CA MET A 113 7.70 -3.70 3.16
C MET A 113 8.24 -2.61 2.26
N GLN A 114 7.51 -1.49 2.09
CA GLN A 114 8.00 -0.36 1.31
C GLN A 114 9.26 0.24 1.95
N LYS A 115 9.29 0.38 3.28
CA LYS A 115 10.49 0.84 3.99
C LYS A 115 11.67 -0.12 3.83
N TYR A 116 11.42 -1.43 3.86
CA TYR A 116 12.46 -2.45 3.68
C TYR A 116 13.03 -2.46 2.27
N VAL A 117 12.15 -2.37 1.25
CA VAL A 117 12.55 -2.39 -0.16
C VAL A 117 13.17 -1.05 -0.59
N GLY A 118 12.69 0.07 -0.06
CA GLY A 118 13.17 1.41 -0.40
C GLY A 118 12.72 1.94 -1.76
N GLU A 119 11.74 1.28 -2.39
CA GLU A 119 11.24 1.57 -3.74
C GLU A 119 9.71 1.49 -3.76
N PRO A 120 9.03 1.98 -4.83
CA PRO A 120 7.60 1.79 -4.98
C PRO A 120 7.20 0.31 -4.94
N ILE A 121 6.06 -0.01 -4.30
CA ILE A 121 5.49 -1.36 -4.28
C ILE A 121 4.01 -1.33 -4.66
N LEU A 122 3.49 -2.48 -5.07
CA LEU A 122 2.06 -2.72 -5.32
C LEU A 122 1.54 -3.83 -4.42
N LEU A 123 0.43 -3.57 -3.75
CA LEU A 123 -0.36 -4.56 -3.05
C LEU A 123 -1.57 -4.93 -3.91
N ILE A 124 -1.80 -6.22 -4.13
CA ILE A 124 -3.03 -6.73 -4.73
C ILE A 124 -3.73 -7.54 -3.66
N LYS A 125 -4.83 -7.01 -3.15
CA LYS A 125 -5.58 -7.57 -2.02
C LYS A 125 -6.86 -8.23 -2.50
N THR A 126 -6.81 -9.55 -2.59
CA THR A 126 -7.90 -10.41 -3.04
C THR A 126 -8.45 -11.19 -1.85
N SER A 127 -9.12 -10.49 -0.95
CA SER A 127 -9.64 -11.06 0.30
C SER A 127 -11.05 -10.60 0.62
N TRP A 128 -11.94 -11.53 0.96
CA TRP A 128 -13.31 -11.24 1.35
C TRP A 128 -13.82 -12.25 2.39
N GLY A 129 -14.74 -11.82 3.25
CA GLY A 129 -15.27 -12.64 4.33
C GLY A 129 -15.99 -13.91 3.87
N GLY A 130 -16.01 -14.92 4.74
CA GLY A 130 -16.78 -16.15 4.52
C GLY A 130 -16.19 -17.08 3.45
N LYS A 131 -14.87 -17.03 3.24
CA LYS A 131 -14.16 -17.86 2.28
C LYS A 131 -13.45 -19.03 2.94
N SER A 132 -13.37 -20.17 2.24
CA SER A 132 -12.71 -21.38 2.71
C SER A 132 -11.71 -21.94 1.71
N LEU A 133 -10.71 -22.68 2.20
CA LEU A 133 -9.79 -23.42 1.34
C LEU A 133 -10.48 -24.56 0.58
N ASN A 134 -11.49 -25.20 1.18
CA ASN A 134 -12.19 -26.36 0.61
C ASN A 134 -13.02 -26.00 -0.64
N THR A 135 -13.66 -24.83 -0.64
CA THR A 135 -14.60 -24.44 -1.70
C THR A 135 -14.06 -23.32 -2.57
N ASP A 136 -13.67 -22.18 -1.97
CA ASP A 136 -13.43 -20.95 -2.72
C ASP A 136 -12.01 -20.82 -3.25
N PHE A 137 -11.02 -21.32 -2.49
CA PHE A 137 -9.61 -21.33 -2.87
C PHE A 137 -9.10 -22.71 -3.27
N ARG A 138 -10.01 -23.62 -3.66
CA ARG A 138 -9.64 -24.96 -4.11
C ARG A 138 -8.95 -24.87 -5.47
N PRO A 139 -7.71 -25.37 -5.62
CA PRO A 139 -7.07 -25.47 -6.93
C PRO A 139 -7.89 -26.34 -7.90
N PRO A 140 -7.84 -26.06 -9.21
CA PRO A 140 -8.52 -26.87 -10.23
C PRO A 140 -8.04 -28.33 -10.23
#